data_AF-A0A448ZNR2-F1
#
_entry.id   AF-A0A448ZNR2-F1
#
_cell.length_a   1.000
_cell.length_b   1.000
_cell.length_c   1.000
_cell.angle_alpha   90.00
_cell.angle_beta   90.00
_cell.angle_gamma   90.00
#
_symmetry.space_group_name_H-M   'P 1'
#
loop_
_entity.id
_entity.type
_entity.pdbx_description
1 polymer ?
#
loop_
_entity_poly.entity_id
_entity_poly.type
_entity_poly.pdbx_seq_one_letter_code
_entity_poly.pdbx_strand_id
1 'polypeptide(L)'
;MPAEEERLDFSPVAKNHNHHSIATDRAMNSRPPARSTTKVLLPFLAAALLASLAATLHSLRFDPGVPTNDAGRGEPPPPPIERVRLSLEENPRFERSEFTLDTFPVGGVDLALFGLGPANSPLPAPEPGPREVFDLFADFDLSPKIVGNETWVDLLRYRRDADATSLSFYVDKVARKRWLRTRDNLDGMEAFVLKYGSELLGEGDASAHASAHTERSEKHRRDAQQASLEALLPVGRDYAAKPTHLSCAGGVWLTKTVGNTTLVGHGKKPFAEMPGFGRALVAGDLADRLQTVQESCGRRVPESLALRRVKPGVVVEERFASWEASTGETDDDRGGTEFKVFTIWGRVWLAVQRPGMDGAAAILHRNGTHLAWSGKSEPLPDWIDWPRIVAMAEESGRNKDMFRTDVFVGVPAGGGTPKGDGPAPVVRYVVSESEIHPTEYFHVKGTQSIFNEGGRLWLAGYASGNYRVVPNTEVPPAFVEHGMLPEAWDTDAA
;
A
#
# COMPACT_ATOMS: atom_id res chain seq x y z
N MET A 1 -62.14 20.15 -3.00
CA MET A 1 -62.67 19.02 -2.22
C MET A 1 -61.47 18.16 -1.82
N PRO A 2 -61.26 17.88 -0.52
CA PRO A 2 -60.18 17.02 -0.05
C PRO A 2 -60.64 15.56 0.10
N ALA A 3 -59.67 14.66 0.25
CA ALA A 3 -59.73 13.43 1.05
C ALA A 3 -58.44 13.46 1.86
N GLU A 4 -58.48 13.64 3.18
CA GLU A 4 -58.77 12.61 4.20
C GLU A 4 -57.61 11.61 4.35
N GLU A 5 -56.88 11.83 5.45
CA GLU A 5 -55.78 11.02 5.96
C GLU A 5 -56.12 10.75 7.44
N GLU A 6 -56.48 9.52 7.79
CA GLU A 6 -56.86 9.15 9.16
C GLU A 6 -55.88 8.13 9.75
N ARG A 7 -55.54 8.34 11.02
CA ARG A 7 -54.64 7.49 11.82
C ARG A 7 -55.36 6.21 12.25
N LEU A 8 -54.59 5.19 12.63
CA LEU A 8 -54.94 4.39 13.80
C LEU A 8 -53.68 3.79 14.47
N ASP A 9 -53.79 3.52 15.77
CA ASP A 9 -52.72 3.13 16.70
C ASP A 9 -53.09 1.81 17.39
N PHE A 10 -52.15 0.88 17.53
CA PHE A 10 -52.34 -0.40 18.23
C PHE A 10 -51.06 -1.00 18.85
N SER A 11 -50.84 -0.70 20.13
CA SER A 11 -50.64 -1.76 21.15
C SER A 11 -52.02 -2.31 21.57
N PRO A 12 -52.24 -3.50 22.20
CA PRO A 12 -51.44 -4.19 23.24
C PRO A 12 -51.08 -5.66 22.83
N VAL A 13 -50.88 -6.75 23.60
CA VAL A 13 -51.27 -7.21 24.97
C VAL A 13 -50.22 -8.21 25.52
N ALA A 14 -50.06 -8.25 26.86
CA ALA A 14 -49.44 -9.38 27.59
C ALA A 14 -50.44 -10.03 28.56
N LYS A 15 -50.37 -11.36 28.80
CA LYS A 15 -51.14 -12.01 29.88
C LYS A 15 -50.59 -13.36 30.40
N ASN A 16 -50.54 -13.44 31.73
CA ASN A 16 -50.43 -14.60 32.62
C ASN A 16 -51.60 -15.61 32.46
N HIS A 17 -51.65 -16.82 33.03
CA HIS A 17 -50.79 -17.66 33.90
C HIS A 17 -51.36 -19.11 33.85
N ASN A 18 -50.62 -20.14 34.33
CA ASN A 18 -51.16 -21.06 35.36
C ASN A 18 -50.12 -22.03 35.97
N HIS A 19 -50.47 -22.59 37.14
CA HIS A 19 -49.60 -23.43 37.99
C HIS A 19 -49.77 -24.94 37.78
N HIS A 20 -48.76 -25.71 38.17
CA HIS A 20 -48.92 -26.74 39.21
C HIS A 20 -47.61 -26.94 40.00
N SER A 21 -47.69 -27.62 41.17
CA SER A 21 -46.59 -27.75 42.14
C SER A 21 -46.75 -29.04 42.96
N ILE A 22 -45.67 -29.82 43.09
CA ILE A 22 -45.41 -30.84 44.13
C ILE A 22 -43.90 -30.75 44.47
N ALA A 23 -43.49 -31.13 45.69
CA ALA A 23 -42.24 -30.73 46.33
C ALA A 23 -41.23 -31.87 46.64
N THR A 24 -40.00 -31.48 47.04
CA THR A 24 -38.93 -32.27 47.72
C THR A 24 -38.32 -33.44 46.91
N ASP A 25 -37.03 -33.81 47.05
CA ASP A 25 -36.13 -33.77 48.23
C ASP A 25 -34.62 -33.62 47.86
N ARG A 26 -33.71 -33.82 48.83
CA ARG A 26 -32.23 -33.71 48.83
C ARG A 26 -31.48 -34.57 47.78
N ALA A 27 -30.33 -34.08 47.27
CA ALA A 27 -28.97 -34.53 47.70
C ALA A 27 -27.77 -34.09 46.80
N MET A 28 -26.62 -33.86 47.45
CA MET A 28 -25.20 -34.06 47.04
C MET A 28 -24.63 -33.68 45.65
N ASN A 29 -23.58 -32.84 45.70
CA ASN A 29 -22.28 -32.93 45.00
C ASN A 29 -22.17 -33.58 43.60
N SER A 30 -21.86 -32.76 42.59
CA SER A 30 -20.80 -33.08 41.61
C SER A 30 -20.17 -31.81 41.02
N ARG A 31 -18.87 -31.85 40.68
CA ARG A 31 -18.17 -30.80 39.91
C ARG A 31 -18.17 -31.17 38.43
N PRO A 32 -18.40 -30.23 37.48
CA PRO A 32 -18.12 -30.48 36.07
C PRO A 32 -16.60 -30.60 35.80
N PRO A 33 -16.17 -31.37 34.78
CA PRO A 33 -14.76 -31.70 34.56
C PRO A 33 -13.99 -30.61 33.81
N ALA A 34 -12.69 -30.49 34.12
CA ALA A 34 -11.76 -29.69 33.34
C ALA A 34 -11.55 -30.29 31.94
N ARG A 35 -11.79 -29.52 30.88
CA ARG A 35 -11.53 -29.94 29.49
C ARG A 35 -10.06 -29.71 29.13
N SER A 36 -9.33 -30.78 28.83
CA SER A 36 -7.98 -30.70 28.26
C SER A 36 -8.00 -30.06 26.88
N THR A 37 -7.26 -28.96 26.70
CA THR A 37 -7.05 -28.25 25.43
C THR A 37 -5.91 -28.83 24.59
N THR A 38 -5.18 -29.83 25.11
CA THR A 38 -3.87 -30.28 24.61
C THR A 38 -3.90 -30.97 23.24
N LYS A 39 -5.08 -31.33 22.70
CA LYS A 39 -5.21 -32.13 21.48
C LYS A 39 -5.24 -31.32 20.16
N VAL A 40 -5.29 -29.99 20.19
CA VAL A 40 -5.39 -29.15 18.98
C VAL A 40 -4.02 -28.66 18.48
N LEU A 41 -3.03 -28.49 19.37
CA LEU A 41 -1.72 -27.90 19.03
C LEU A 41 -0.83 -28.82 18.18
N LEU A 42 -0.85 -30.13 18.41
CA LEU A 42 0.07 -31.09 17.77
C LEU A 42 -0.02 -31.12 16.22
N PRO A 43 -1.21 -31.22 15.59
CA PRO A 43 -1.30 -31.24 14.13
C PRO A 43 -0.91 -29.89 13.48
N PHE A 44 -1.13 -28.76 14.16
CA PHE A 44 -0.68 -27.45 13.67
C PHE A 44 0.85 -27.34 13.66
N LEU A 45 1.52 -27.83 14.71
CA LEU A 45 2.99 -27.85 14.76
C LEU A 45 3.59 -28.72 13.64
N ALA A 46 3.00 -29.89 13.40
CA ALA A 46 3.43 -30.79 12.32
C ALA A 46 3.24 -30.17 10.92
N ALA A 47 2.12 -29.49 10.67
CA ALA A 47 1.87 -28.79 9.41
C ALA A 47 2.86 -27.63 9.18
N ALA A 48 3.20 -26.86 10.22
CA ALA A 48 4.18 -25.78 10.13
C ALA A 48 5.59 -26.31 9.84
N LEU A 49 6.00 -27.40 10.50
CA LEU A 49 7.29 -28.07 10.24
C LEU A 49 7.40 -28.60 8.81
N LEU A 50 6.35 -29.24 8.28
CA LEU A 50 6.33 -29.75 6.91
C LEU A 50 6.36 -28.63 5.86
N ALA A 51 5.66 -27.51 6.11
CA ALA A 51 5.72 -26.34 5.24
C ALA A 51 7.12 -25.69 5.23
N SER A 52 7.76 -25.59 6.39
CA SER A 52 9.13 -25.08 6.51
C SER A 52 10.13 -25.97 5.75
N LEU A 53 10.08 -27.29 5.97
CA LEU A 53 10.99 -28.24 5.32
C LEU A 53 10.84 -28.26 3.78
N ALA A 54 9.61 -28.06 3.28
CA ALA A 54 9.35 -27.95 1.84
C ALA A 54 9.99 -26.70 1.22
N ALA A 55 9.99 -25.56 1.94
CA ALA A 55 10.66 -24.35 1.50
C ALA A 55 12.20 -24.53 1.45
N THR A 56 12.80 -25.11 2.49
CA THR A 56 14.25 -25.39 2.53
C THR A 56 14.70 -26.34 1.41
N LEU A 57 13.85 -27.28 1.00
CA LEU A 57 14.13 -28.20 -0.10
C LEU A 57 13.93 -27.58 -1.50
N HIS A 58 13.31 -26.40 -1.60
CA HIS A 58 13.22 -25.63 -2.84
C HIS A 58 14.32 -24.57 -2.98
N SER A 59 14.75 -23.92 -1.89
CA SER A 59 15.89 -22.98 -1.94
C SER A 59 17.20 -23.66 -2.36
N LEU A 60 17.37 -24.96 -2.05
CA LEU A 60 18.48 -25.81 -2.52
C LEU A 60 18.46 -26.16 -4.03
N ARG A 61 17.61 -25.52 -4.83
CA ARG A 61 17.56 -25.68 -6.31
C ARG A 61 17.82 -24.40 -7.10
N PHE A 62 18.31 -23.34 -6.46
CA PHE A 62 18.76 -22.15 -7.20
C PHE A 62 20.12 -22.38 -7.86
N ASP A 63 20.16 -22.05 -9.16
CA ASP A 63 21.33 -22.22 -10.03
C ASP A 63 22.34 -21.08 -9.75
N PRO A 64 23.62 -21.34 -9.39
CA PRO A 64 24.59 -20.32 -9.03
C PRO A 64 25.18 -19.63 -10.28
N GLY A 65 24.33 -18.94 -11.03
CA GLY A 65 24.60 -18.49 -12.40
C GLY A 65 24.14 -17.07 -12.74
N VAL A 66 24.08 -16.15 -11.77
CA VAL A 66 23.90 -14.72 -12.07
C VAL A 66 25.28 -14.08 -12.29
N PRO A 67 25.62 -13.60 -13.50
CA PRO A 67 26.88 -12.90 -13.73
C PRO A 67 26.88 -11.54 -13.01
N THR A 68 27.98 -11.22 -12.33
CA THR A 68 28.21 -9.87 -11.79
C THR A 68 28.54 -8.93 -12.94
N ASN A 69 27.72 -7.89 -13.15
CA ASN A 69 27.99 -6.87 -14.16
C ASN A 69 29.25 -6.06 -13.79
N ASP A 70 30.16 -5.88 -14.75
CA ASP A 70 31.32 -5.00 -14.62
C ASP A 70 30.89 -3.52 -14.59
N ALA A 71 30.67 -2.99 -13.38
CA ALA A 71 30.46 -1.56 -13.16
C ALA A 71 31.77 -0.78 -13.40
N GLY A 72 32.04 -0.39 -14.66
CA GLY A 72 33.30 0.25 -15.01
C GLY A 72 33.34 1.10 -16.28
N ARG A 73 32.23 1.23 -17.03
CA ARG A 73 32.14 2.13 -18.20
C ARG A 73 30.76 2.80 -18.24
N GLY A 74 30.76 4.12 -18.13
CA GLY A 74 29.59 4.91 -18.50
C GLY A 74 29.44 4.88 -20.02
N GLU A 75 28.48 4.12 -20.53
CA GLU A 75 28.07 4.25 -21.92
C GLU A 75 27.46 5.65 -22.16
N PRO A 76 27.65 6.26 -23.34
CA PRO A 76 26.93 7.48 -23.68
C PRO A 76 25.41 7.21 -23.62
N PRO A 77 24.58 8.21 -23.26
CA PRO A 77 23.14 8.02 -23.24
C PRO A 77 22.66 7.53 -24.62
N PRO A 78 21.79 6.51 -24.67
CA PRO A 78 21.35 5.94 -25.94
C PRO A 78 20.70 7.03 -26.81
N PRO A 79 20.90 6.99 -28.15
CA PRO A 79 20.31 7.98 -29.04
C PRO A 79 18.78 7.98 -28.89
N PRO A 80 18.11 9.13 -29.13
CA PRO A 80 16.65 9.21 -29.02
C PRO A 80 16.01 8.13 -29.89
N ILE A 81 15.30 7.19 -29.27
CA ILE A 81 14.65 6.09 -30.00
C ILE A 81 13.49 6.71 -30.79
N GLU A 82 13.68 6.87 -32.10
CA GLU A 82 12.64 7.31 -33.02
C GLU A 82 11.56 6.22 -33.10
N ARG A 83 10.50 6.38 -32.29
CA ARG A 83 9.47 5.35 -32.15
C ARG A 83 8.38 5.49 -33.19
N VAL A 84 8.11 4.37 -33.84
CA VAL A 84 6.88 4.13 -34.58
C VAL A 84 5.71 4.27 -33.60
N ARG A 85 4.79 5.21 -33.88
CA ARG A 85 3.49 5.29 -33.20
C ARG A 85 2.84 3.91 -33.24
N LEU A 86 2.36 3.40 -32.10
CA LEU A 86 1.73 2.08 -32.02
C LEU A 86 0.59 1.95 -33.04
N SER A 87 0.86 1.18 -34.10
CA SER A 87 -0.09 0.87 -35.15
C SER A 87 -0.95 -0.28 -34.69
N LEU A 88 -1.99 0.04 -33.90
CA LEU A 88 -3.01 -0.92 -33.46
C LEU A 88 -3.56 -1.63 -34.70
N GLU A 89 -3.38 -2.94 -34.81
CA GLU A 89 -3.82 -3.71 -36.00
C GLU A 89 -5.34 -3.67 -36.16
N GLU A 90 -6.05 -3.65 -35.03
CA GLU A 90 -7.46 -3.23 -34.93
C GLU A 90 -7.61 -2.21 -33.79
N ASN A 91 -8.42 -1.17 -33.98
CA ASN A 91 -8.76 -0.24 -32.88
C ASN A 91 -9.67 -0.96 -31.86
N PRO A 92 -9.24 -1.14 -30.60
CA PRO A 92 -10.07 -1.78 -29.58
C PRO A 92 -11.34 -0.95 -29.32
N ARG A 93 -12.49 -1.63 -29.32
CA ARG A 93 -13.79 -1.02 -28.96
C ARG A 93 -13.99 -1.08 -27.45
N PHE A 94 -14.45 0.02 -26.88
CA PHE A 94 -14.89 0.07 -25.48
C PHE A 94 -16.33 0.58 -25.41
N GLU A 95 -17.14 -0.07 -24.57
CA GLU A 95 -18.48 0.40 -24.24
C GLU A 95 -18.39 1.43 -23.10
N ARG A 96 -19.17 2.51 -23.19
CA ARG A 96 -19.22 3.51 -22.10
C ARG A 96 -19.89 2.89 -20.87
N SER A 97 -19.29 3.14 -19.71
CA SER A 97 -19.81 2.75 -18.40
C SER A 97 -20.06 3.96 -17.51
N GLU A 98 -20.67 3.73 -16.35
CA GLU A 98 -20.80 4.66 -15.23
C GLU A 98 -19.45 5.20 -14.70
N PHE A 99 -18.33 4.56 -15.03
CA PHE A 99 -16.99 5.02 -14.70
C PHE A 99 -16.31 5.78 -15.84
N THR A 100 -16.89 5.77 -17.05
CA THR A 100 -16.26 6.32 -18.25
C THR A 100 -16.32 7.84 -18.28
N LEU A 101 -15.14 8.45 -18.18
CA LEU A 101 -14.97 9.91 -18.12
C LEU A 101 -15.37 10.58 -19.45
N ASP A 102 -15.84 11.83 -19.36
CA ASP A 102 -16.05 12.69 -20.54
C ASP A 102 -14.79 13.45 -20.96
N THR A 103 -13.84 13.65 -20.03
CA THR A 103 -12.56 14.33 -20.31
C THR A 103 -11.46 13.83 -19.39
N PHE A 104 -10.29 13.53 -19.96
CA PHE A 104 -9.07 13.13 -19.27
C PHE A 104 -7.82 13.65 -20.02
N PRO A 105 -7.54 14.97 -19.94
CA PRO A 105 -6.49 15.59 -20.72
C PRO A 105 -5.10 15.33 -20.12
N VAL A 106 -4.22 14.77 -20.93
CA VAL A 106 -2.83 14.39 -20.62
C VAL A 106 -1.97 14.84 -21.81
N GLY A 107 -0.95 15.67 -21.57
CA GLY A 107 -0.02 16.13 -22.60
C GLY A 107 -0.74 16.54 -23.90
N GLY A 108 -1.59 17.56 -23.85
CA GLY A 108 -2.32 18.06 -25.02
C GLY A 108 -3.28 17.08 -25.74
N VAL A 109 -3.57 15.90 -25.20
CA VAL A 109 -4.52 14.92 -25.75
C VAL A 109 -5.58 14.58 -24.71
N ASP A 110 -6.85 14.55 -25.10
CA ASP A 110 -7.90 13.98 -24.24
C ASP A 110 -8.00 12.46 -24.43
N LEU A 111 -7.53 11.71 -23.43
CA LEU A 111 -7.53 10.24 -23.46
C LEU A 111 -8.93 9.65 -23.26
N ALA A 112 -9.88 10.41 -22.72
CA ALA A 112 -11.24 9.93 -22.47
C ALA A 112 -11.98 9.56 -23.76
N LEU A 113 -11.56 10.09 -24.92
CA LEU A 113 -12.18 9.82 -26.23
C LEU A 113 -11.73 8.49 -26.86
N PHE A 114 -10.69 7.81 -26.33
CA PHE A 114 -10.10 6.62 -26.97
C PHE A 114 -11.07 5.42 -27.04
N GLY A 115 -11.29 4.91 -28.26
CA GLY A 115 -12.02 3.66 -28.51
C GLY A 115 -13.53 3.69 -28.23
N LEU A 116 -14.12 4.87 -27.98
CA LEU A 116 -15.57 5.05 -27.75
C LEU A 116 -16.37 5.38 -29.03
N GLY A 117 -15.70 5.50 -30.18
CA GLY A 117 -16.33 5.80 -31.47
C GLY A 117 -16.69 4.55 -32.29
N PRO A 118 -17.31 4.73 -33.48
CA PRO A 118 -17.44 3.66 -34.47
C PRO A 118 -16.09 3.00 -34.78
N ALA A 119 -16.09 1.71 -35.11
CA ALA A 119 -14.87 1.01 -35.52
C ALA A 119 -14.19 1.72 -36.69
N ASN A 120 -12.86 1.73 -36.66
CA ASN A 120 -11.98 2.40 -37.63
C ASN A 120 -12.17 3.93 -37.70
N SER A 121 -12.88 4.55 -36.75
CA SER A 121 -12.71 5.98 -36.50
C SER A 121 -11.25 6.21 -36.09
N PRO A 122 -10.48 7.05 -36.80
CA PRO A 122 -9.16 7.44 -36.32
C PRO A 122 -9.33 8.19 -35.00
N LEU A 123 -8.37 8.02 -34.07
CA LEU A 123 -8.20 8.96 -32.96
C LEU A 123 -8.20 10.40 -33.55
N PRO A 124 -8.96 11.35 -32.98
CA PRO A 124 -9.10 12.69 -33.55
C PRO A 124 -7.72 13.27 -33.83
N ALA A 125 -7.50 13.71 -35.07
CA ALA A 125 -6.20 14.13 -35.55
C ALA A 125 -5.67 15.28 -34.66
N PRO A 126 -4.37 15.32 -34.34
CA PRO A 126 -3.82 16.38 -33.51
C PRO A 126 -4.16 17.79 -34.05
N GLU A 127 -4.95 18.55 -33.29
CA GLU A 127 -5.10 20.00 -33.47
C GLU A 127 -3.72 20.64 -33.72
N PRO A 128 -3.54 21.36 -34.84
CA PRO A 128 -2.23 21.81 -35.28
C PRO A 128 -1.73 22.99 -34.44
N GLY A 129 -0.81 22.69 -33.52
CA GLY A 129 -0.15 23.68 -32.68
C GLY A 129 0.97 23.06 -31.84
N PRO A 130 1.75 23.88 -31.11
CA PRO A 130 2.74 23.39 -30.17
C PRO A 130 2.03 22.67 -29.01
N ARG A 131 2.08 21.34 -29.03
CA ARG A 131 1.52 20.49 -27.97
C ARG A 131 2.55 20.26 -26.89
N GLU A 132 2.10 20.34 -25.64
CA GLU A 132 2.79 19.70 -24.53
C GLU A 132 2.87 18.19 -24.81
N VAL A 133 4.07 17.61 -24.70
CA VAL A 133 4.32 16.18 -24.87
C VAL A 133 4.51 15.59 -23.48
N PHE A 134 3.92 14.44 -23.19
CA PHE A 134 4.12 13.79 -21.89
C PHE A 134 5.51 13.14 -21.81
N ASP A 135 6.30 13.50 -20.80
CA ASP A 135 7.60 12.87 -20.56
C ASP A 135 7.40 11.59 -19.73
N LEU A 136 7.59 10.41 -20.34
CA LEU A 136 7.48 9.11 -19.68
C LEU A 136 8.88 8.60 -19.27
N PHE A 137 9.09 8.26 -18.00
CA PHE A 137 10.33 7.63 -17.57
C PHE A 137 10.51 6.25 -18.23
N ALA A 138 11.72 5.95 -18.73
CA ALA A 138 12.03 4.71 -19.45
C ALA A 138 11.68 3.42 -18.69
N ASP A 139 11.78 3.42 -17.36
CA ASP A 139 11.43 2.25 -16.55
C ASP A 139 9.90 2.07 -16.41
N PHE A 140 9.15 3.15 -16.63
CA PHE A 140 7.69 3.15 -16.71
C PHE A 140 7.19 2.95 -18.15
N ASP A 141 8.07 2.76 -19.13
CA ASP A 141 7.65 2.46 -20.49
C ASP A 141 7.32 0.97 -20.71
N LEU A 142 6.08 0.70 -21.13
CA LEU A 142 5.59 -0.62 -21.53
C LEU A 142 5.37 -0.74 -23.04
N SER A 143 5.60 0.30 -23.85
CA SER A 143 5.32 0.25 -25.30
C SER A 143 6.02 -0.90 -26.04
N PRO A 144 7.22 -1.39 -25.65
CA PRO A 144 7.83 -2.57 -26.26
C PRO A 144 7.09 -3.90 -26.00
N LYS A 145 6.14 -3.93 -25.05
CA LYS A 145 5.32 -5.10 -24.71
C LYS A 145 3.86 -4.98 -25.21
N ILE A 146 3.46 -3.83 -25.74
CA ILE A 146 2.07 -3.50 -26.09
C ILE A 146 1.77 -3.78 -27.57
N VAL A 147 0.73 -4.55 -27.83
CA VAL A 147 0.17 -4.89 -29.15
C VAL A 147 -1.17 -4.21 -29.43
N GLY A 148 -1.88 -3.70 -28.41
CA GLY A 148 -3.05 -2.85 -28.59
C GLY A 148 -4.41 -3.43 -28.19
N ASN A 149 -4.44 -4.60 -27.56
CA ASN A 149 -5.67 -5.28 -27.12
C ASN A 149 -5.63 -5.71 -25.64
N GLU A 150 -4.70 -5.15 -24.87
CA GLU A 150 -4.44 -5.51 -23.48
C GLU A 150 -5.63 -5.23 -22.56
N THR A 151 -5.92 -6.17 -21.66
CA THR A 151 -6.75 -5.87 -20.49
C THR A 151 -5.91 -5.21 -19.39
N TRP A 152 -6.57 -4.60 -18.41
CA TRP A 152 -5.95 -4.18 -17.14
C TRP A 152 -5.08 -5.28 -16.49
N VAL A 153 -5.47 -6.55 -16.63
CA VAL A 153 -4.76 -7.70 -16.05
C VAL A 153 -3.50 -8.06 -16.86
N ASP A 154 -3.41 -7.66 -18.12
CA ASP A 154 -2.22 -7.81 -18.96
C ASP A 154 -1.24 -6.65 -18.71
N LEU A 155 -1.73 -5.41 -18.66
CA LEU A 155 -0.91 -4.23 -18.32
C LEU A 155 -0.30 -4.34 -16.91
N LEU A 156 -1.09 -4.72 -15.89
CA LEU A 156 -0.57 -5.01 -14.55
C LEU A 156 0.46 -6.16 -14.55
N ARG A 157 0.32 -7.16 -15.43
CA ARG A 157 1.28 -8.28 -15.55
C ARG A 157 2.60 -7.78 -16.16
N TYR A 158 2.54 -7.00 -17.23
CA TYR A 158 3.71 -6.40 -17.88
C TYR A 158 4.51 -5.49 -16.94
N ARG A 159 3.81 -4.78 -16.04
CA ARG A 159 4.38 -3.93 -14.98
C ARG A 159 4.93 -4.72 -13.79
N ARG A 160 4.21 -5.76 -13.32
CA ARG A 160 4.67 -6.70 -12.27
C ARG A 160 5.95 -7.43 -12.69
N ASP A 161 6.00 -7.81 -13.97
CA ASP A 161 7.10 -8.51 -14.63
C ASP A 161 7.99 -7.53 -15.43
N ALA A 162 8.08 -6.28 -14.97
CA ALA A 162 9.08 -5.31 -15.44
C ALA A 162 10.39 -5.48 -14.65
N ASP A 163 11.51 -5.48 -15.36
CA ASP A 163 12.81 -5.91 -14.89
C ASP A 163 13.86 -4.78 -14.81
N ALA A 164 13.45 -3.52 -15.03
CA ALA A 164 14.23 -2.34 -14.64
C ALA A 164 14.50 -2.34 -13.12
N THR A 165 15.75 -2.11 -12.70
CA THR A 165 16.17 -2.22 -11.29
C THR A 165 15.66 -1.05 -10.45
N SER A 166 15.70 0.15 -11.01
CA SER A 166 15.14 1.40 -10.47
C SER A 166 13.66 1.30 -10.05
N LEU A 167 12.88 0.37 -10.59
CA LEU A 167 11.49 0.17 -10.17
C LEU A 167 11.35 -0.29 -8.70
N SER A 168 12.35 -0.96 -8.12
CA SER A 168 12.30 -1.34 -6.69
C SER A 168 12.36 -0.12 -5.76
N PHE A 169 12.93 1.00 -6.20
CA PHE A 169 12.95 2.26 -5.45
C PHE A 169 11.57 2.68 -4.99
N TYR A 170 10.59 2.62 -5.89
CA TYR A 170 9.24 3.12 -5.67
C TYR A 170 8.44 2.32 -4.63
N VAL A 171 8.83 1.07 -4.39
CA VAL A 171 8.21 0.16 -3.41
C VAL A 171 9.08 -0.09 -2.18
N ASP A 172 10.33 0.40 -2.17
CA ASP A 172 11.18 0.41 -0.98
C ASP A 172 10.78 1.55 -0.04
N LYS A 173 10.09 1.19 1.03
CA LYS A 173 9.61 2.08 2.08
C LYS A 173 10.75 2.79 2.84
N VAL A 174 11.96 2.23 2.89
CA VAL A 174 13.13 2.90 3.49
C VAL A 174 13.70 3.93 2.53
N ALA A 175 13.94 3.56 1.27
CA ALA A 175 14.46 4.49 0.26
C ALA A 175 13.50 5.66 0.01
N ARG A 176 12.20 5.41 -0.22
CA ARG A 176 11.22 6.48 -0.45
C ARG A 176 11.10 7.41 0.75
N LYS A 177 11.16 6.93 1.98
CA LYS A 177 11.08 7.82 3.17
C LYS A 177 12.39 8.56 3.47
N ARG A 178 13.55 8.06 3.02
CA ARG A 178 14.80 8.85 2.97
C ARG A 178 14.71 9.95 1.90
N TRP A 179 14.21 9.63 0.70
CA TRP A 179 14.05 10.56 -0.42
C TRP A 179 12.94 11.61 -0.25
N LEU A 180 11.78 11.26 0.32
CA LEU A 180 10.69 12.21 0.56
C LEU A 180 11.10 13.34 1.53
N ARG A 181 12.06 13.10 2.42
CA ARG A 181 12.62 14.15 3.30
C ARG A 181 13.39 15.24 2.56
N THR A 182 13.72 15.03 1.28
CA THR A 182 14.42 16.00 0.42
C THR A 182 13.47 16.69 -0.56
N ARG A 183 12.15 16.63 -0.31
CA ARG A 183 11.09 17.14 -1.20
C ARG A 183 10.14 18.07 -0.45
N ASP A 184 10.35 19.38 -0.61
CA ASP A 184 9.55 20.45 0.00
C ASP A 184 8.04 20.35 -0.31
N ASN A 185 7.67 19.61 -1.36
CA ASN A 185 6.31 19.48 -1.88
C ASN A 185 5.62 18.13 -1.58
N LEU A 186 6.26 17.19 -0.87
CA LEU A 186 5.69 15.89 -0.53
C LEU A 186 5.94 15.50 0.94
N ASP A 187 5.02 15.89 1.81
CA ASP A 187 5.05 15.55 3.24
C ASP A 187 5.19 14.04 3.50
N GLY A 188 6.24 13.67 4.24
CA GLY A 188 6.40 12.35 4.83
C GLY A 188 5.82 12.24 6.25
N MET A 189 5.68 11.00 6.73
CA MET A 189 5.56 10.72 8.16
C MET A 189 6.90 10.95 8.87
N GLU A 190 6.87 11.44 10.12
CA GLU A 190 8.01 11.40 11.02
C GLU A 190 8.38 9.93 11.24
N ALA A 191 9.56 9.54 10.73
CA ALA A 191 10.07 8.18 10.89
C ALA A 191 11.21 8.18 11.92
N PHE A 192 10.91 7.55 13.08
CA PHE A 192 11.84 7.35 14.19
C PHE A 192 12.97 6.39 13.84
N VAL A 193 12.71 5.41 12.96
CA VAL A 193 13.70 4.47 12.43
C VAL A 193 13.46 4.26 10.94
N LEU A 194 14.50 4.46 10.13
CA LEU A 194 14.58 4.01 8.75
C LEU A 194 15.90 3.26 8.64
N LYS A 195 15.86 1.92 8.55
CA LYS A 195 17.08 1.08 8.54
C LYS A 195 16.92 -0.14 7.64
N TYR A 196 17.94 -0.45 6.83
CA TYR A 196 18.07 -1.77 6.22
C TYR A 196 18.57 -2.82 7.22
N GLY A 197 18.32 -4.09 6.95
CA GLY A 197 18.74 -5.20 7.80
C GLY A 197 20.26 -5.28 8.00
N SER A 198 21.05 -4.80 7.05
CA SER A 198 22.50 -4.65 7.17
C SER A 198 22.90 -3.50 8.12
N GLU A 199 22.21 -2.36 8.05
CA GLU A 199 22.48 -1.17 8.88
C GLU A 199 22.15 -1.38 10.37
N LEU A 200 21.39 -2.44 10.70
CA LEU A 200 21.10 -2.84 12.08
C LEU A 200 22.25 -3.60 12.76
N LEU A 201 23.25 -4.10 12.00
CA LEU A 201 24.31 -4.99 12.49
C LEU A 201 25.61 -4.26 12.89
N GLY A 202 25.77 -2.99 12.51
CA GLY A 202 27.04 -2.28 12.65
C GLY A 202 28.11 -2.75 11.66
N GLU A 203 29.18 -1.97 11.54
CA GLU A 203 30.17 -2.09 10.45
C GLU A 203 31.01 -3.38 10.52
N GLY A 204 31.32 -3.85 11.73
CA GLY A 204 32.12 -5.06 11.93
C GLY A 204 31.40 -6.33 11.47
N ASP A 205 30.20 -6.57 12.01
CA ASP A 205 29.47 -7.84 11.81
C ASP A 205 28.86 -7.96 10.41
N ALA A 206 28.58 -6.83 9.74
CA ALA A 206 28.10 -6.82 8.35
C ALA A 206 29.08 -7.54 7.39
N SER A 207 30.39 -7.36 7.59
CA SER A 207 31.43 -8.03 6.78
C SER A 207 31.59 -9.52 7.13
N ALA A 208 31.47 -9.87 8.42
CA ALA A 208 31.61 -11.24 8.90
C ALA A 208 30.46 -12.14 8.43
N HIS A 209 29.23 -11.63 8.42
CA HIS A 209 28.04 -12.42 8.06
C HIS A 209 27.89 -12.69 6.56
N ALA A 210 28.52 -11.90 5.69
CA ALA A 210 28.46 -12.09 4.24
C ALA A 210 29.14 -13.39 3.75
N SER A 211 30.06 -13.95 4.54
CA SER A 211 30.92 -15.08 4.12
C SER A 211 30.46 -16.47 4.59
N ALA A 212 29.37 -16.57 5.37
CA ALA A 212 28.99 -17.85 6.00
C ALA A 212 27.47 -18.03 6.17
N HIS A 213 26.82 -18.62 5.16
CA HIS A 213 25.45 -19.16 5.25
C HIS A 213 25.43 -20.45 6.09
N THR A 214 25.38 -20.29 7.41
CA THR A 214 25.17 -21.37 8.37
C THR A 214 24.04 -20.99 9.32
N GLU A 215 23.25 -21.95 9.78
CA GLU A 215 22.14 -21.72 10.73
C GLU A 215 22.60 -20.92 11.98
N ARG A 216 23.85 -21.15 12.42
CA ARG A 216 24.46 -20.42 13.54
C ARG A 216 24.76 -18.95 13.20
N SER A 217 25.23 -18.67 11.99
CA SER A 217 25.44 -17.30 11.50
C SER A 217 24.11 -16.57 11.36
N GLU A 218 23.11 -17.22 10.77
CA GLU A 218 21.77 -16.66 10.57
C GLU A 218 21.06 -16.40 11.90
N LYS A 219 21.11 -17.34 12.85
CA LYS A 219 20.59 -17.11 14.20
C LYS A 219 21.30 -15.95 14.90
N HIS A 220 22.62 -15.86 14.80
CA HIS A 220 23.36 -14.76 15.44
C HIS A 220 22.99 -13.40 14.83
N ARG A 221 22.93 -13.32 13.49
CA ARG A 221 22.50 -12.13 12.74
C ARG A 221 21.08 -11.69 13.11
N ARG A 222 20.16 -12.65 13.23
CA ARG A 222 18.76 -12.46 13.66
C ARG A 222 18.67 -11.95 15.10
N ASP A 223 19.41 -12.56 16.03
CA ASP A 223 19.44 -12.16 17.44
C ASP A 223 20.06 -10.76 17.62
N ALA A 224 21.09 -10.42 16.83
CA ALA A 224 21.69 -9.08 16.80
C ALA A 224 20.72 -8.03 16.22
N GLN A 225 20.04 -8.35 15.11
CA GLN A 225 18.97 -7.50 14.55
C GLN A 225 17.84 -7.28 15.56
N GLN A 226 17.43 -8.31 16.31
CA GLN A 226 16.44 -8.20 17.38
C GLN A 226 16.90 -7.25 18.50
N ALA A 227 18.13 -7.39 19.00
CA ALA A 227 18.66 -6.51 20.04
C ALA A 227 18.77 -5.04 19.58
N SER A 228 19.23 -4.84 18.34
CA SER A 228 19.33 -3.52 17.69
C SER A 228 17.96 -2.86 17.54
N LEU A 229 16.96 -3.61 17.06
CA LEU A 229 15.57 -3.14 16.96
C LEU A 229 14.95 -2.86 18.34
N GLU A 230 15.17 -3.69 19.35
CA GLU A 230 14.63 -3.43 20.69
C GLU A 230 15.23 -2.17 21.33
N ALA A 231 16.50 -1.84 21.04
CA ALA A 231 17.07 -0.56 21.45
C ALA A 231 16.40 0.64 20.74
N LEU A 232 16.16 0.51 19.42
CA LEU A 232 15.66 1.58 18.55
C LEU A 232 14.13 1.82 18.61
N LEU A 233 13.33 0.82 19.00
CA LEU A 233 11.86 0.97 19.08
C LEU A 233 11.46 2.00 20.15
N PRO A 234 10.58 2.99 19.85
CA PRO A 234 10.20 4.03 20.80
C PRO A 234 9.63 3.52 22.13
N VAL A 235 9.79 4.33 23.18
CA VAL A 235 9.24 4.11 24.53
C VAL A 235 8.33 5.28 24.86
N GLY A 236 7.12 5.00 25.39
CA GLY A 236 6.17 6.04 25.79
C GLY A 236 5.65 6.89 24.62
N ARG A 237 5.68 6.36 23.39
CA ARG A 237 5.19 7.00 22.16
C ARG A 237 4.46 5.97 21.30
N ASP A 238 3.49 6.45 20.55
CA ASP A 238 2.72 5.67 19.60
C ASP A 238 3.44 5.59 18.26
N TYR A 239 3.54 4.38 17.70
CA TYR A 239 4.21 4.15 16.42
C TYR A 239 3.57 3.05 15.58
N ALA A 240 3.76 3.15 14.27
CA ALA A 240 3.66 2.04 13.34
C ALA A 240 5.07 1.49 13.07
N ALA A 241 5.24 0.17 13.06
CA ALA A 241 6.49 -0.49 12.66
C ALA A 241 6.20 -1.52 11.57
N LYS A 242 6.95 -1.47 10.46
CA LYS A 242 6.68 -2.29 9.27
C LYS A 242 7.95 -2.68 8.50
N PRO A 243 8.03 -3.91 7.95
CA PRO A 243 9.10 -4.29 7.03
C PRO A 243 8.91 -3.63 5.65
N THR A 244 10.02 -3.23 5.03
CA THR A 244 10.00 -2.56 3.71
C THR A 244 9.61 -3.50 2.56
N HIS A 245 10.16 -4.71 2.56
CA HIS A 245 10.10 -5.70 1.48
C HIS A 245 8.86 -6.62 1.48
N LEU A 246 7.90 -6.40 2.40
CA LEU A 246 6.63 -7.16 2.44
C LEU A 246 5.45 -6.27 2.03
N SER A 247 4.46 -6.85 1.37
CA SER A 247 3.23 -6.20 0.91
C SER A 247 2.02 -6.56 1.78
N CYS A 248 0.83 -6.07 1.43
CA CYS A 248 -0.46 -6.57 1.91
C CYS A 248 -0.61 -6.60 3.46
N ALA A 249 0.01 -5.65 4.16
CA ALA A 249 0.09 -5.50 5.63
C ALA A 249 0.79 -6.66 6.38
N GLY A 250 1.66 -7.42 5.72
CA GLY A 250 2.49 -8.44 6.36
C GLY A 250 3.52 -7.85 7.33
N GLY A 251 3.48 -8.27 8.61
CA GLY A 251 4.43 -7.84 9.64
C GLY A 251 4.27 -6.38 10.11
N VAL A 252 3.14 -5.74 9.84
CA VAL A 252 2.84 -4.39 10.35
C VAL A 252 2.40 -4.49 11.80
N TRP A 253 3.10 -3.79 12.69
CA TRP A 253 2.75 -3.60 14.09
C TRP A 253 2.27 -2.16 14.34
N LEU A 254 1.24 -1.99 15.16
CA LEU A 254 0.76 -0.71 15.66
C LEU A 254 0.85 -0.71 17.19
N THR A 255 1.37 0.36 17.78
CA THR A 255 1.45 0.54 19.24
C THR A 255 0.69 1.77 19.70
N LYS A 256 0.04 1.65 20.86
CA LYS A 256 -0.68 2.73 21.54
C LYS A 256 -0.33 2.75 23.03
N THR A 257 0.03 3.91 23.57
CA THR A 257 0.42 4.07 24.98
C THR A 257 -0.69 4.73 25.79
N VAL A 258 -1.29 3.98 26.72
CA VAL A 258 -2.34 4.46 27.63
C VAL A 258 -1.82 4.45 29.06
N GLY A 259 -1.29 5.59 29.50
CA GLY A 259 -0.61 5.71 30.80
C GLY A 259 0.64 4.82 30.85
N ASN A 260 0.61 3.79 31.69
CA ASN A 260 1.70 2.81 31.81
C ASN A 260 1.47 1.53 30.98
N THR A 261 0.32 1.38 30.30
CA THR A 261 -0.02 0.20 29.49
C THR A 261 0.27 0.46 28.01
N THR A 262 0.87 -0.50 27.32
CA THR A 262 0.98 -0.48 25.85
C THR A 262 -0.01 -1.47 25.23
N LEU A 263 -0.93 -0.95 24.43
CA LEU A 263 -1.84 -1.71 23.59
C LEU A 263 -1.20 -1.96 22.23
N VAL A 264 -1.49 -3.10 21.60
CA VAL A 264 -0.95 -3.43 20.27
C VAL A 264 -1.97 -4.00 19.30
N GLY A 265 -1.84 -3.56 18.04
CA GLY A 265 -2.45 -4.17 16.86
C GLY A 265 -1.37 -4.82 15.99
N HIS A 266 -1.73 -5.87 15.25
CA HIS A 266 -0.83 -6.51 14.28
C HIS A 266 -1.58 -6.86 12.99
N GLY A 267 -1.13 -6.30 11.86
CA GLY A 267 -1.88 -6.28 10.61
C GLY A 267 -3.26 -5.63 10.81
N LYS A 268 -4.31 -6.26 10.27
CA LYS A 268 -5.71 -5.79 10.39
C LYS A 268 -6.42 -6.19 11.69
N LYS A 269 -5.68 -6.38 12.80
CA LYS A 269 -6.28 -6.71 14.11
C LYS A 269 -6.51 -5.45 14.94
N PRO A 270 -7.62 -5.35 15.69
CA PRO A 270 -7.82 -4.29 16.67
C PRO A 270 -6.69 -4.24 17.70
N PHE A 271 -6.56 -3.10 18.38
CA PHE A 271 -5.72 -2.99 19.58
C PHE A 271 -6.20 -3.96 20.66
N ALA A 272 -5.25 -4.63 21.31
CA ALA A 272 -5.48 -5.42 22.49
C ALA A 272 -4.41 -5.12 23.55
N GLU A 273 -4.80 -5.15 24.82
CA GLU A 273 -3.83 -5.32 25.90
C GLU A 273 -3.28 -6.75 25.81
N MET A 274 -1.95 -6.88 25.76
CA MET A 274 -1.27 -8.17 25.75
C MET A 274 -0.46 -8.31 27.06
N PRO A 275 -0.93 -9.11 28.03
CA PRO A 275 -0.19 -9.35 29.27
C PRO A 275 1.20 -9.91 29.00
N GLY A 276 2.24 -9.24 29.51
CA GLY A 276 3.65 -9.59 29.24
C GLY A 276 4.18 -9.09 27.90
N PHE A 277 3.46 -8.20 27.20
CA PHE A 277 3.98 -7.49 26.03
C PHE A 277 5.19 -6.62 26.39
N GLY A 278 6.15 -6.55 25.47
CA GLY A 278 7.31 -5.67 25.52
C GLY A 278 7.94 -5.51 24.14
N ARG A 279 8.81 -4.50 23.98
CA ARG A 279 9.45 -4.16 22.69
C ARG A 279 10.20 -5.36 22.08
N ALA A 280 10.80 -6.21 22.91
CA ALA A 280 11.37 -7.51 22.54
C ALA A 280 10.51 -8.36 21.58
N LEU A 281 9.18 -8.35 21.73
CA LEU A 281 8.27 -9.13 20.87
C LEU A 281 8.15 -8.54 19.47
N VAL A 282 8.00 -7.22 19.37
CA VAL A 282 7.93 -6.49 18.09
C VAL A 282 9.27 -6.55 17.37
N ALA A 283 10.36 -6.32 18.10
CA ALA A 283 11.72 -6.46 17.60
C ALA A 283 12.02 -7.90 17.13
N GLY A 284 11.51 -8.91 17.84
CA GLY A 284 11.65 -10.32 17.48
C GLY A 284 10.92 -10.68 16.19
N ASP A 285 9.64 -10.36 16.08
CA ASP A 285 8.88 -10.60 14.84
C ASP A 285 9.50 -9.83 13.66
N LEU A 286 9.86 -8.55 13.83
CA LEU A 286 10.51 -7.78 12.77
C LEU A 286 11.87 -8.38 12.36
N ALA A 287 12.69 -8.85 13.30
CA ALA A 287 13.95 -9.54 13.00
C ALA A 287 13.73 -10.89 12.28
N ASP A 288 12.63 -11.60 12.56
CA ASP A 288 12.24 -12.79 11.80
C ASP A 288 11.69 -12.40 10.40
N ARG A 289 10.93 -11.31 10.26
CA ARG A 289 10.47 -10.77 8.96
C ARG A 289 11.65 -10.40 8.06
N LEU A 290 12.75 -9.88 8.59
CA LEU A 290 13.95 -9.56 7.82
C LEU A 290 14.60 -10.77 7.11
N GLN A 291 14.21 -12.01 7.46
CA GLN A 291 14.66 -13.24 6.81
C GLN A 291 13.64 -13.80 5.80
N THR A 292 12.46 -13.18 5.68
CA THR A 292 11.35 -13.66 4.86
C THR A 292 11.42 -13.07 3.45
N VAL A 293 11.51 -13.91 2.41
CA VAL A 293 11.27 -13.46 1.03
C VAL A 293 9.78 -13.61 0.70
N GLN A 294 9.15 -12.57 0.16
CA GLN A 294 7.75 -12.64 -0.27
C GLN A 294 7.64 -12.99 -1.76
N GLU A 295 7.23 -14.22 -2.05
CA GLU A 295 7.02 -14.71 -3.42
C GLU A 295 5.66 -14.31 -4.01
N SER A 296 4.67 -14.02 -3.15
CA SER A 296 3.29 -13.69 -3.56
C SER A 296 2.56 -12.82 -2.53
N CYS A 297 1.60 -12.01 -2.96
CA CYS A 297 0.56 -11.51 -2.07
C CYS A 297 -0.63 -12.49 -2.03
N GLY A 298 -1.11 -12.79 -0.82
CA GLY A 298 -2.19 -13.74 -0.61
C GLY A 298 -1.75 -15.18 -0.91
N ARG A 299 -2.57 -15.92 -1.67
CA ARG A 299 -2.32 -17.35 -1.99
C ARG A 299 -2.07 -17.62 -3.48
N ARG A 300 -2.17 -16.61 -4.35
CA ARG A 300 -2.32 -16.82 -5.82
C ARG A 300 -1.75 -15.72 -6.72
N VAL A 301 -1.37 -14.55 -6.19
CA VAL A 301 -0.84 -13.45 -6.99
C VAL A 301 0.67 -13.37 -6.79
N PRO A 302 1.50 -13.75 -7.77
CA PRO A 302 2.96 -13.58 -7.69
C PRO A 302 3.31 -12.14 -7.39
N GLU A 303 4.33 -11.94 -6.56
CA GLU A 303 4.78 -10.59 -6.18
C GLU A 303 5.64 -9.96 -7.30
N SER A 304 5.71 -8.64 -7.39
CA SER A 304 6.49 -8.00 -8.47
C SER A 304 7.99 -8.28 -8.40
N LEU A 305 8.66 -8.19 -9.55
CA LEU A 305 10.12 -8.21 -9.60
C LEU A 305 10.72 -7.03 -8.84
N ALA A 306 10.04 -5.88 -8.82
CA ALA A 306 10.44 -4.70 -8.06
C ALA A 306 10.46 -4.97 -6.55
N LEU A 307 9.35 -5.45 -5.95
CA LEU A 307 9.33 -5.70 -4.50
C LEU A 307 10.27 -6.85 -4.10
N ARG A 308 10.38 -7.89 -4.93
CA ARG A 308 11.36 -8.99 -4.73
C ARG A 308 12.82 -8.57 -4.82
N ARG A 309 13.12 -7.35 -5.30
CA ARG A 309 14.46 -6.73 -5.31
C ARG A 309 14.68 -5.69 -4.22
N VAL A 310 13.67 -5.36 -3.42
CA VAL A 310 13.84 -4.46 -2.26
C VAL A 310 14.66 -5.16 -1.19
N LYS A 311 15.74 -4.53 -0.72
CA LYS A 311 16.54 -5.08 0.38
C LYS A 311 15.73 -5.13 1.67
N PRO A 312 15.81 -6.23 2.46
CA PRO A 312 15.16 -6.28 3.75
C PRO A 312 15.56 -5.12 4.66
N GLY A 313 14.59 -4.57 5.38
CA GLY A 313 14.70 -3.36 6.19
C GLY A 313 13.40 -3.07 6.94
N VAL A 314 13.44 -2.13 7.87
CA VAL A 314 12.36 -1.74 8.77
C VAL A 314 12.15 -0.22 8.71
N VAL A 315 10.88 0.17 8.66
CA VAL A 315 10.39 1.52 8.94
C VAL A 315 9.69 1.50 10.30
N VAL A 316 10.02 2.45 11.17
CA VAL A 316 9.25 2.77 12.38
C VAL A 316 8.91 4.25 12.33
N GLU A 317 7.63 4.59 12.38
CA GLU A 317 7.08 5.91 12.10
C GLU A 317 5.94 6.29 13.03
N GLU A 318 5.62 7.57 13.11
CA GLU A 318 4.48 8.08 13.90
C GLU A 318 3.18 7.38 13.53
N ARG A 319 2.37 7.03 14.54
CA ARG A 319 1.03 6.50 14.31
C ARG A 319 0.09 7.66 13.96
N PHE A 320 -0.72 7.50 12.91
CA PHE A 320 -1.80 8.43 12.58
C PHE A 320 -3.15 7.94 13.14
N ALA A 321 -3.91 8.83 13.74
CA ALA A 321 -5.29 8.63 14.19
C ALA A 321 -6.29 9.43 13.33
N SER A 322 -7.57 9.09 13.42
CA SER A 322 -8.67 9.85 12.81
C SER A 322 -8.72 11.28 13.35
N TRP A 323 -9.20 12.22 12.53
CA TRP A 323 -9.53 13.58 12.97
C TRP A 323 -10.51 13.56 14.16
N GLU A 324 -11.43 12.60 14.20
CA GLU A 324 -12.44 12.37 15.26
C GLU A 324 -11.82 12.08 16.65
N ALA A 325 -10.53 11.73 16.71
CA ALA A 325 -9.79 11.58 17.96
C ALA A 325 -9.36 12.93 18.55
N SER A 326 -9.17 13.94 17.70
CA SER A 326 -8.73 15.28 18.12
C SER A 326 -9.85 16.13 18.72
N THR A 327 -11.11 15.86 18.35
CA THR A 327 -12.30 16.51 18.93
C THR A 327 -12.65 15.95 20.32
N GLY A 328 -12.05 14.81 20.71
CA GLY A 328 -12.36 14.10 21.95
C GLY A 328 -13.68 13.32 21.92
N GLU A 329 -14.32 13.22 20.74
CA GLU A 329 -15.59 12.49 20.55
C GLU A 329 -15.36 10.98 20.39
N THR A 330 -14.15 10.57 20.00
CA THR A 330 -13.73 9.16 19.89
C THR A 330 -12.37 8.94 20.56
N ASP A 331 -12.08 7.70 20.96
CA ASP A 331 -10.73 7.30 21.35
C ASP A 331 -9.86 7.09 20.09
N ASP A 332 -8.56 7.35 20.19
CA ASP A 332 -7.63 7.37 19.06
C ASP A 332 -7.29 5.98 18.47
N ASP A 333 -8.04 4.94 18.87
CA ASP A 333 -8.00 3.58 18.31
C ASP A 333 -8.28 3.56 16.80
N ARG A 334 -9.09 4.51 16.30
CA ARG A 334 -9.32 4.64 14.86
C ARG A 334 -8.11 5.29 14.20
N GLY A 335 -7.43 4.54 13.33
CA GLY A 335 -6.36 5.07 12.49
C GLY A 335 -6.83 6.19 11.55
N GLY A 336 -5.88 6.98 11.03
CA GLY A 336 -6.16 8.01 10.02
C GLY A 336 -6.78 7.45 8.73
N THR A 337 -7.43 8.31 7.94
CA THR A 337 -8.04 7.91 6.66
C THR A 337 -6.95 7.71 5.60
N GLU A 338 -6.88 6.51 5.04
CA GLU A 338 -6.05 6.20 3.88
C GLU A 338 -6.85 6.48 2.58
N PHE A 339 -6.24 7.22 1.66
CA PHE A 339 -6.66 7.34 0.27
C PHE A 339 -5.63 6.63 -0.61
N LYS A 340 -6.04 5.51 -1.22
CA LYS A 340 -5.24 4.84 -2.25
C LYS A 340 -5.55 5.50 -3.59
N VAL A 341 -4.72 6.46 -4.00
CA VAL A 341 -4.95 7.30 -5.18
C VAL A 341 -4.23 6.72 -6.39
N PHE A 342 -4.93 6.58 -7.51
CA PHE A 342 -4.44 5.98 -8.75
C PHE A 342 -4.24 7.07 -9.81
N THR A 343 -3.01 7.22 -10.28
CA THR A 343 -2.68 8.08 -11.43
C THR A 343 -2.44 7.24 -12.68
N ILE A 344 -3.02 7.68 -13.79
CA ILE A 344 -2.74 7.16 -15.13
C ILE A 344 -2.13 8.32 -15.93
N TRP A 345 -0.97 8.11 -16.54
CA TRP A 345 -0.18 9.15 -17.22
C TRP A 345 -0.01 10.42 -16.35
N GLY A 346 0.44 10.23 -15.11
CA GLY A 346 0.62 11.28 -14.10
C GLY A 346 -0.66 12.00 -13.61
N ARG A 347 -1.83 11.74 -14.21
CA ARG A 347 -3.10 12.38 -13.85
C ARG A 347 -3.94 11.48 -12.96
N VAL A 348 -4.56 12.00 -11.90
CA VAL A 348 -5.43 11.21 -11.01
C VAL A 348 -6.67 10.77 -11.77
N TRP A 349 -6.90 9.46 -11.81
CA TRP A 349 -8.09 8.82 -12.37
C TRP A 349 -9.16 8.64 -11.31
N LEU A 350 -8.82 7.95 -10.23
CA LEU A 350 -9.67 7.73 -9.06
C LEU A 350 -8.86 7.56 -7.77
N ALA A 351 -9.55 7.54 -6.63
CA ALA A 351 -9.01 7.01 -5.38
C ALA A 351 -9.98 6.03 -4.71
N VAL A 352 -9.46 5.18 -3.82
CA VAL A 352 -10.23 4.34 -2.91
C VAL A 352 -10.04 4.85 -1.48
N GLN A 353 -11.12 5.24 -0.82
CA GLN A 353 -11.13 5.77 0.56
C GLN A 353 -11.25 4.63 1.58
N ARG A 354 -10.40 4.64 2.61
CA ARG A 354 -10.34 3.68 3.71
C ARG A 354 -10.25 4.42 5.05
N PRO A 355 -11.34 4.55 5.82
CA PRO A 355 -11.29 5.25 7.10
C PRO A 355 -10.63 4.37 8.18
N GLY A 356 -9.34 4.60 8.44
CA GLY A 356 -8.59 3.82 9.41
C GLY A 356 -8.44 2.34 9.03
N MET A 357 -8.76 1.45 9.98
CA MET A 357 -8.62 0.00 9.81
C MET A 357 -9.81 -0.67 9.12
N ASP A 358 -10.83 0.12 8.76
CA ASP A 358 -12.06 -0.36 8.11
C ASP A 358 -11.78 -0.91 6.69
N GLY A 359 -12.80 -1.52 6.09
CA GLY A 359 -12.79 -1.80 4.65
C GLY A 359 -12.70 -0.51 3.82
N ALA A 360 -12.51 -0.65 2.51
CA ALA A 360 -12.82 0.49 1.63
C ALA A 360 -14.29 0.88 1.81
N ALA A 361 -14.54 2.19 1.89
CA ALA A 361 -15.85 2.77 2.11
C ALA A 361 -16.44 3.35 0.82
N ALA A 362 -15.61 4.06 0.05
CA ALA A 362 -15.97 4.74 -1.19
C ALA A 362 -14.88 4.65 -2.25
N ILE A 363 -15.28 4.89 -3.50
CA ILE A 363 -14.40 5.18 -4.64
C ILE A 363 -14.70 6.62 -5.06
N LEU A 364 -13.68 7.38 -5.45
CA LEU A 364 -13.75 8.82 -5.68
C LEU A 364 -13.17 9.16 -7.05
N HIS A 365 -13.84 10.00 -7.83
CA HIS A 365 -13.27 10.61 -9.03
C HIS A 365 -12.26 11.72 -8.69
N ARG A 366 -11.45 12.16 -9.67
CA ARG A 366 -10.48 13.28 -9.54
C ARG A 366 -11.09 14.58 -8.98
N ASN A 367 -12.38 14.83 -9.16
CA ASN A 367 -13.10 16.00 -8.63
C ASN A 367 -13.67 15.81 -7.21
N GLY A 368 -13.45 14.65 -6.57
CA GLY A 368 -13.94 14.33 -5.24
C GLY A 368 -15.37 13.77 -5.20
N THR A 369 -16.05 13.60 -6.34
CA THR A 369 -17.40 13.02 -6.33
C THR A 369 -17.33 11.51 -6.11
N HIS A 370 -18.22 11.01 -5.25
CA HIS A 370 -18.32 9.60 -4.90
C HIS A 370 -18.91 8.78 -6.05
N LEU A 371 -18.31 7.63 -6.30
CA LEU A 371 -18.80 6.59 -7.18
C LEU A 371 -19.65 5.60 -6.37
N ALA A 372 -20.81 5.21 -6.93
CA ALA A 372 -21.82 4.40 -6.26
C ALA A 372 -21.40 2.91 -6.15
N TRP A 373 -20.44 2.64 -5.28
CA TRP A 373 -19.80 1.32 -5.13
C TRP A 373 -20.38 0.46 -3.99
N SER A 374 -21.03 1.08 -3.00
CA SER A 374 -21.59 0.40 -1.80
C SER A 374 -23.04 0.79 -1.48
N GLY A 375 -23.69 1.60 -2.32
CA GLY A 375 -25.04 2.13 -2.08
C GLY A 375 -25.11 3.30 -1.09
N LYS A 376 -23.99 3.65 -0.43
CA LYS A 376 -23.82 4.90 0.31
C LYS A 376 -22.89 5.85 -0.46
N SER A 377 -23.32 7.09 -0.60
CA SER A 377 -22.59 8.20 -1.23
C SER A 377 -22.77 9.45 -0.38
N GLU A 378 -22.11 9.46 0.77
CA GLU A 378 -22.03 10.62 1.67
C GLU A 378 -20.82 11.46 1.21
N PRO A 379 -20.91 12.79 1.03
CA PRO A 379 -19.80 13.62 0.55
C PRO A 379 -18.53 13.48 1.40
N LEU A 380 -17.36 13.78 0.80
CA LEU A 380 -16.13 13.95 1.56
C LEU A 380 -16.34 15.04 2.64
N PRO A 381 -15.99 14.79 3.92
CA PRO A 381 -16.08 15.79 4.97
C PRO A 381 -15.26 17.06 4.65
N ASP A 382 -15.79 18.22 5.00
CA ASP A 382 -15.20 19.54 4.69
C ASP A 382 -13.77 19.76 5.24
N TRP A 383 -13.33 18.95 6.21
CA TRP A 383 -11.96 18.96 6.73
C TRP A 383 -10.93 18.24 5.83
N ILE A 384 -11.38 17.58 4.75
CA ILE A 384 -10.54 16.87 3.77
C ILE A 384 -10.28 17.77 2.56
N ASP A 385 -9.06 18.31 2.50
CA ASP A 385 -8.49 19.01 1.34
C ASP A 385 -8.22 18.00 0.20
N TRP A 386 -9.28 17.67 -0.52
CA TRP A 386 -9.22 16.81 -1.69
C TRP A 386 -8.29 17.37 -2.80
N PRO A 387 -8.27 18.68 -3.12
CA PRO A 387 -7.27 19.25 -4.02
C PRO A 387 -5.81 18.95 -3.65
N ARG A 388 -5.45 19.01 -2.35
CA ARG A 388 -4.10 18.62 -1.88
C ARG A 388 -3.81 17.13 -2.07
N ILE A 389 -4.78 16.25 -1.80
CA ILE A 389 -4.64 14.80 -2.06
C ILE A 389 -4.36 14.55 -3.55
N VAL A 390 -5.09 15.22 -4.45
CA VAL A 390 -4.87 15.15 -5.89
C VAL A 390 -3.47 15.67 -6.26
N ALA A 391 -3.07 16.84 -5.76
CA ALA A 391 -1.76 17.44 -6.08
C ALA A 391 -0.59 16.54 -5.63
N MET A 392 -0.63 15.98 -4.42
CA MET A 392 0.40 15.05 -3.92
C MET A 392 0.47 13.77 -4.77
N ALA A 393 -0.67 13.27 -5.24
CA ALA A 393 -0.73 12.08 -6.08
C ALA A 393 -0.28 12.36 -7.53
N GLU A 394 -0.64 13.49 -8.13
CA GLU A 394 -0.20 13.86 -9.50
C GLU A 394 1.30 14.20 -9.54
N GLU A 395 1.86 14.84 -8.49
CA GLU A 395 3.31 14.99 -8.32
C GLU A 395 4.01 13.63 -8.19
N SER A 396 3.51 12.75 -7.32
CA SER A 396 4.08 11.41 -7.12
C SER A 396 3.95 10.52 -8.36
N GLY A 397 2.87 10.68 -9.12
CA GLY A 397 2.59 9.99 -10.39
C GLY A 397 3.27 10.60 -11.61
N ARG A 398 3.87 11.80 -11.50
CA ARG A 398 4.46 12.52 -12.63
C ARG A 398 5.48 11.63 -13.36
N ASN A 399 5.47 11.71 -14.69
CA ASN A 399 6.31 10.93 -15.60
C ASN A 399 6.09 9.40 -15.61
N LYS A 400 4.94 8.91 -15.09
CA LYS A 400 4.60 7.48 -15.00
C LYS A 400 3.30 7.18 -15.73
N ASP A 401 3.22 6.03 -16.38
CA ASP A 401 2.04 5.58 -17.13
C ASP A 401 0.91 5.05 -16.21
N MET A 402 1.29 4.36 -15.13
CA MET A 402 0.45 3.87 -14.05
C MET A 402 1.22 3.95 -12.72
N PHE A 403 0.59 4.51 -11.69
CA PHE A 403 1.16 4.58 -10.35
C PHE A 403 0.05 4.71 -9.30
N ARG A 404 0.31 4.22 -8.07
CA ARG A 404 -0.58 4.42 -6.92
C ARG A 404 0.19 5.07 -5.77
N THR A 405 -0.40 6.11 -5.20
CA THR A 405 0.11 6.83 -4.03
C THR A 405 -0.86 6.63 -2.88
N ASP A 406 -0.38 6.12 -1.74
CA ASP A 406 -1.20 5.89 -0.56
C ASP A 406 -1.04 7.08 0.40
N VAL A 407 -1.99 8.01 0.36
CA VAL A 407 -1.99 9.24 1.16
C VAL A 407 -2.76 9.00 2.45
N PHE A 408 -2.12 9.20 3.60
CA PHE A 408 -2.81 9.18 4.89
C PHE A 408 -3.23 10.60 5.27
N VAL A 409 -4.44 10.74 5.82
CA VAL A 409 -5.01 12.01 6.29
C VAL A 409 -5.56 11.83 7.70
N GLY A 410 -5.08 12.65 8.64
CA GLY A 410 -5.45 12.54 10.05
C GLY A 410 -4.53 13.37 10.95
N VAL A 411 -4.40 12.96 12.21
CA VAL A 411 -3.54 13.62 13.22
C VAL A 411 -2.51 12.64 13.81
N PRO A 412 -1.35 13.11 14.29
CA PRO A 412 -0.42 12.26 15.04
C PRO A 412 -1.07 11.74 16.34
N ALA A 413 -1.10 10.42 16.50
CA ALA A 413 -1.67 9.75 17.67
C ALA A 413 -0.76 9.90 18.90
N GLY A 414 -1.34 9.83 20.11
CA GLY A 414 -0.62 10.17 21.35
C GLY A 414 -0.23 11.66 21.48
N GLY A 415 -0.37 12.46 20.42
CA GLY A 415 -0.35 13.93 20.47
C GLY A 415 -1.58 14.43 21.23
N GLY A 416 -1.46 14.48 22.55
CA GLY A 416 -2.60 14.65 23.46
C GLY A 416 -3.48 15.85 23.11
N THR A 417 -4.81 15.64 23.16
CA THR A 417 -5.81 16.69 22.93
C THR A 417 -5.51 17.92 23.80
N PRO A 418 -5.49 19.14 23.22
CA PRO A 418 -5.11 20.35 23.95
C PRO A 418 -6.15 20.66 25.04
N LYS A 419 -5.82 20.29 26.28
CA LYS A 419 -6.61 20.59 27.48
C LYS A 419 -6.32 22.01 27.98
N GLY A 420 -6.67 23.00 27.16
CA GLY A 420 -6.46 24.43 27.37
C GLY A 420 -6.38 25.18 26.04
N ASP A 421 -6.05 26.48 26.08
CA ASP A 421 -6.00 27.39 24.91
C ASP A 421 -4.81 27.12 23.94
N GLY A 422 -4.36 25.88 23.83
CA GLY A 422 -3.37 25.46 22.84
C GLY A 422 -3.99 25.39 21.44
N PRO A 423 -3.18 25.54 20.37
CA PRO A 423 -3.67 25.33 19.01
C PRO A 423 -4.18 23.89 18.86
N ALA A 424 -5.34 23.73 18.21
CA ALA A 424 -5.84 22.41 17.83
C ALA A 424 -4.80 21.67 16.98
N PRO A 425 -4.64 20.35 17.13
CA PRO A 425 -3.72 19.57 16.30
C PRO A 425 -4.14 19.72 14.83
N VAL A 426 -3.16 19.88 13.94
CA VAL A 426 -3.41 20.17 12.53
C VAL A 426 -3.59 18.87 11.74
N VAL A 427 -4.62 18.79 10.88
CA VAL A 427 -4.77 17.69 9.93
C VAL A 427 -3.55 17.65 9.01
N ARG A 428 -2.81 16.54 9.04
CA ARG A 428 -1.67 16.28 8.16
C ARG A 428 -2.07 15.34 7.04
N TYR A 429 -1.48 15.58 5.88
CA TYR A 429 -1.62 14.81 4.64
C TYR A 429 -0.22 14.29 4.35
N VAL A 430 -0.01 12.98 4.30
CA VAL A 430 1.35 12.41 4.18
C VAL A 430 1.38 11.23 3.21
N VAL A 431 2.47 11.11 2.44
CA VAL A 431 2.72 9.92 1.61
C VAL A 431 3.14 8.77 2.53
N SER A 432 2.24 7.80 2.72
CA SER A 432 2.47 6.63 3.56
C SER A 432 3.32 5.58 2.84
N GLU A 433 2.88 5.21 1.64
CA GLU A 433 3.48 4.21 0.75
C GLU A 433 3.22 4.57 -0.73
N SER A 434 3.87 3.86 -1.65
CA SER A 434 3.64 3.98 -3.10
C SER A 434 3.71 2.60 -3.75
N GLU A 435 3.08 2.45 -4.91
CA GLU A 435 3.01 1.16 -5.61
C GLU A 435 3.03 1.33 -7.13
N ILE A 436 3.81 0.49 -7.81
CA ILE A 436 3.95 0.48 -9.27
C ILE A 436 3.05 -0.57 -9.94
N HIS A 437 2.75 -1.70 -9.28
CA HIS A 437 1.86 -2.74 -9.78
C HIS A 437 0.59 -2.79 -8.90
N PRO A 438 -0.31 -1.78 -8.97
CA PRO A 438 -1.35 -1.59 -7.96
C PRO A 438 -2.44 -2.66 -7.98
N THR A 439 -2.14 -3.75 -7.28
CA THR A 439 -2.94 -4.96 -7.06
C THR A 439 -4.03 -4.75 -6.01
N GLU A 440 -4.77 -3.64 -6.10
CA GLU A 440 -5.92 -3.44 -5.24
C GLU A 440 -7.05 -4.41 -5.63
N TYR A 441 -7.57 -5.13 -4.63
CA TYR A 441 -8.46 -6.25 -4.82
C TYR A 441 -9.92 -5.77 -4.92
N PHE A 442 -10.29 -5.21 -6.06
CA PHE A 442 -11.69 -5.00 -6.44
C PHE A 442 -12.37 -6.37 -6.72
N HIS A 443 -12.53 -7.18 -5.68
CA HIS A 443 -13.22 -8.48 -5.67
C HIS A 443 -14.75 -8.35 -5.63
N VAL A 444 -15.29 -7.11 -5.68
CA VAL A 444 -16.73 -6.85 -5.59
C VAL A 444 -17.38 -7.10 -6.95
N LYS A 445 -18.41 -7.95 -6.98
CA LYS A 445 -19.17 -8.26 -8.20
C LYS A 445 -19.79 -6.97 -8.77
N GLY A 446 -19.21 -6.45 -9.84
CA GLY A 446 -19.63 -5.22 -10.51
C GLY A 446 -18.45 -4.33 -10.95
N THR A 447 -17.28 -4.43 -10.31
CA THR A 447 -16.14 -3.52 -10.56
C THR A 447 -15.36 -3.79 -11.85
N GLN A 448 -15.86 -4.63 -12.76
CA GLN A 448 -15.17 -4.91 -14.03
C GLN A 448 -15.17 -3.68 -14.96
N SER A 449 -16.22 -2.85 -14.92
CA SER A 449 -16.28 -1.59 -15.66
C SER A 449 -15.17 -0.61 -15.23
N ILE A 450 -14.83 -0.58 -13.93
CA ILE A 450 -13.68 0.18 -13.39
C ILE A 450 -12.37 -0.29 -14.06
N PHE A 451 -12.09 -1.60 -14.03
CA PHE A 451 -10.87 -2.13 -14.64
C PHE A 451 -10.82 -1.92 -16.16
N ASN A 452 -11.95 -2.03 -16.85
CA ASN A 452 -12.04 -1.78 -18.29
C ASN A 452 -11.72 -0.32 -18.60
N GLU A 453 -12.25 0.64 -17.85
CA GLU A 453 -11.95 2.07 -18.01
C GLU A 453 -10.49 2.40 -17.68
N GLY A 454 -9.94 1.85 -16.60
CA GLY A 454 -8.54 2.05 -16.23
C GLY A 454 -7.57 1.50 -17.28
N GLY A 455 -7.88 0.30 -17.82
CA GLY A 455 -7.10 -0.30 -18.89
C GLY A 455 -7.19 0.51 -20.19
N ARG A 456 -8.40 0.98 -20.53
CA ARG A 456 -8.66 1.88 -21.67
C ARG A 456 -7.85 3.16 -21.59
N LEU A 457 -7.88 3.87 -20.46
CA LEU A 457 -7.15 5.14 -20.26
C LEU A 457 -5.62 4.93 -20.24
N TRP A 458 -5.15 3.81 -19.69
CA TRP A 458 -3.72 3.45 -19.70
C TRP A 458 -3.25 3.18 -21.13
N LEU A 459 -3.97 2.35 -21.88
CA LEU A 459 -3.69 2.05 -23.29
C LEU A 459 -3.85 3.27 -24.21
N ALA A 460 -4.78 4.18 -23.91
CA ALA A 460 -5.06 5.39 -24.69
C ALA A 460 -3.82 6.29 -24.87
N GLY A 461 -3.01 6.48 -23.81
CA GLY A 461 -1.80 7.30 -23.91
C GLY A 461 -0.77 6.67 -24.85
N TYR A 462 -0.56 5.35 -24.75
CA TYR A 462 0.31 4.58 -25.64
C TYR A 462 -0.17 4.66 -27.10
N ALA A 463 -1.47 4.51 -27.36
CA ALA A 463 -2.09 4.63 -28.68
C ALA A 463 -2.10 6.07 -29.25
N SER A 464 -2.16 7.09 -28.38
CA SER A 464 -2.08 8.50 -28.79
C SER A 464 -0.72 8.82 -29.40
N GLY A 465 0.35 8.24 -28.85
CA GLY A 465 1.73 8.53 -29.22
C GLY A 465 2.24 9.92 -28.80
N ASN A 466 1.47 10.73 -28.06
CA ASN A 466 1.90 12.09 -27.67
C ASN A 466 2.72 12.12 -26.37
N TYR A 467 3.67 11.19 -26.26
CA TYR A 467 4.63 11.09 -25.18
C TYR A 467 6.04 10.88 -25.75
N ARG A 468 7.07 11.26 -25.00
CA ARG A 468 8.48 10.90 -25.29
C ARG A 468 9.07 10.16 -24.11
N VAL A 469 9.92 9.17 -24.39
CA VAL A 469 10.61 8.41 -23.34
C VAL A 469 11.87 9.17 -22.91
N VAL A 470 12.05 9.36 -21.60
CA VAL A 470 13.17 10.09 -21.00
C VAL A 470 13.83 9.26 -19.87
N PRO A 471 15.10 9.52 -19.50
CA PRO A 471 15.75 8.88 -18.37
C PRO A 471 14.99 9.11 -17.05
N ASN A 472 15.03 8.12 -16.14
CA ASN A 472 14.34 8.17 -14.85
C ASN A 472 15.13 8.98 -13.81
N THR A 473 15.05 10.31 -13.90
CA THR A 473 15.78 11.25 -13.03
C THR A 473 15.18 11.40 -11.63
N GLU A 474 14.11 10.67 -11.28
CA GLU A 474 13.56 10.68 -9.91
C GLU A 474 14.34 9.76 -8.96
N VAL A 475 14.95 8.69 -9.49
CA VAL A 475 15.68 7.69 -8.70
C VAL A 475 17.13 8.14 -8.50
N PRO A 476 17.61 8.35 -7.27
CA PRO A 476 18.99 8.81 -7.06
C PRO A 476 20.02 7.78 -7.54
N PRO A 477 21.16 8.20 -8.13
CA PRO A 477 22.17 7.28 -8.66
C PRO A 477 22.66 6.23 -7.67
N ALA A 478 22.84 6.61 -6.39
CA ALA A 478 23.25 5.69 -5.32
C ALA A 478 22.26 4.52 -5.11
N PHE A 479 20.94 4.74 -5.33
CA PHE A 479 19.97 3.65 -5.31
C PHE A 479 20.12 2.72 -6.51
N VAL A 480 20.39 3.27 -7.69
CA VAL A 480 20.59 2.47 -8.92
C VAL A 480 21.85 1.61 -8.82
N GLU A 481 22.94 2.17 -8.26
CA GLU A 481 24.22 1.48 -8.08
C GLU A 481 24.15 0.40 -6.99
N HIS A 482 23.56 0.72 -5.83
CA HIS A 482 23.63 -0.15 -4.65
C HIS A 482 22.35 -0.95 -4.37
N GLY A 483 21.23 -0.65 -5.02
CA GLY A 483 19.90 -1.19 -4.69
C GLY A 483 19.37 -0.75 -3.32
N MET A 484 19.85 0.39 -2.80
CA MET A 484 19.42 1.01 -1.53
C MET A 484 19.89 2.47 -1.46
N LEU A 485 19.16 3.32 -0.73
CA LEU A 485 19.68 4.64 -0.32
C LEU A 485 20.28 4.52 1.08
N PRO A 486 21.61 4.70 1.30
CA PRO A 486 22.20 4.60 2.63
C PRO A 486 21.68 5.70 3.58
N GLU A 487 21.90 5.53 4.89
CA GLU A 487 21.44 6.52 5.88
C GLU A 487 22.15 7.86 5.77
N ALA A 488 23.46 7.84 5.51
CA ALA A 488 24.29 9.01 5.21
C ALA A 488 24.26 9.38 3.72
N TRP A 489 23.12 9.20 3.04
CA TRP A 489 22.93 9.72 1.69
C TRP A 489 22.82 11.25 1.76
N ASP A 490 23.85 11.91 1.26
CA ASP A 490 23.97 13.37 1.24
C ASP A 490 22.97 13.98 0.25
N THR A 491 22.25 15.02 0.69
CA THR A 491 21.28 15.74 -0.12
C THR A 491 21.95 16.63 -1.17
N ASP A 492 23.19 17.03 -0.93
CA ASP A 492 23.91 18.00 -1.77
C ASP A 492 24.53 17.35 -3.03
N ALA A 493 24.28 16.04 -3.21
CA ALA A 493 24.74 15.22 -4.33
C ALA A 493 23.59 14.61 -5.18
N ALA A 494 22.37 15.14 -5.07
CA ALA A 494 21.12 14.60 -5.63
C ALA A 494 20.59 15.35 -6.87
#